data_AF-A0A970J962-F1
#
_entry.id   AF-A0A970J962-F1
#
_cell.length_a   1.000
_cell.length_b   1.000
_cell.length_c   1.000
_cell.angle_alpha   90.00
_cell.angle_beta   90.00
_cell.angle_gamma   90.00
#
_symmetry.space_group_name_H-M   'P 1'
#
loop_
_entity.id
_entity.type
_entity.pdbx_description
1 polymer ?
#
loop_
_entity_poly.entity_id
_entity_poly.type
_entity_poly.pdbx_seq_one_letter_code
_entity_poly.pdbx_strand_id
1 'polypeptide(L)'
;MKKNMIYILTLIIIVTIISAALWLNNDTRKEKALIKEILPTATTIKLIDGALDNLIIKENFPGVEKIYSIDNIPAAFVASGTGYEGIIKTLVVMDNEKKQIAGIHILEQGDTPDYADPIMESWFTDRFKGLELFEYLNRVVLDPEKPTDIVQVTGASVSSQAVINNVNSAIGAWNYLVNNKTMDPVENFIPQEMWDKDENSFLIAWPENNSVRVNIEDLKTFPQVTTQTILQRTTGVKIDIKAEGPLLKDVLEKHGIDINDYEAIGVTGRDNYYTMISKDIIQNRDIILGIRFDDEEIIREEKPVRVVIPDEMGVYWVKMVNRIELYTHISPKDIQNVHIFSSIVKDIEPYYYEYYGSKDESYLVGKILSKFDYVDVNGFFTMVGSDGLVKNETISMVRDRYYIKTGGENAPMNIGPAFKLGMNVKEMSHFSTTKDAVIFPEIMMKVIGEEDLPQGKGMNLGEVLEEAGMIIEDNDTLTLFDSDGKQYDINPNQLDSSYLLPVEKGADAIIGETYIKDIAKISKN
;
A
#
# COMPACT_ATOMS: atom_id res chain seq x y z
N MET A 1 15.82 8.97 66.26
CA MET A 1 16.91 9.00 65.24
C MET A 1 16.69 8.02 64.09
N LYS A 2 16.41 6.72 64.30
CA LYS A 2 16.23 5.74 63.21
C LYS A 2 15.12 6.07 62.20
N LYS A 3 13.95 6.57 62.63
CA LYS A 3 12.85 6.96 61.72
C LYS A 3 13.24 8.11 60.78
N ASN A 4 13.87 9.17 61.30
CA ASN A 4 14.31 10.31 60.49
C ASN A 4 15.39 9.92 59.47
N MET A 5 16.25 8.96 59.81
CA MET A 5 17.25 8.42 58.89
C MET A 5 16.62 7.64 57.73
N ILE A 6 15.54 6.89 57.99
CA ILE A 6 14.78 6.17 56.96
C ILE A 6 14.11 7.15 56.01
N TYR A 7 13.44 8.20 56.50
CA TYR A 7 12.82 9.22 55.65
C TYR A 7 13.84 9.97 54.77
N ILE A 8 15.04 10.27 55.30
CA ILE A 8 16.11 10.90 54.52
C ILE A 8 16.63 9.97 53.43
N LEU A 9 16.82 8.67 53.73
CA LEU A 9 17.24 7.68 52.73
C LEU A 9 16.18 7.49 51.63
N THR A 10 14.90 7.42 51.99
CA THR A 10 13.81 7.32 50.99
C THR A 10 13.74 8.57 50.11
N LEU A 11 13.93 9.76 50.68
CA LEU A 11 13.96 11.01 49.92
C LEU A 11 15.15 11.04 48.95
N ILE A 12 16.34 10.63 49.37
CA ILE A 12 17.52 10.56 48.49
C ILE A 12 17.27 9.57 47.34
N ILE A 13 16.70 8.40 47.61
CA ILE A 13 16.38 7.41 46.58
C ILE A 13 15.39 7.99 45.56
N ILE A 14 14.31 8.63 46.04
CA ILE A 14 13.32 9.28 45.16
C ILE A 14 13.99 10.40 44.33
N VAL A 15 14.82 11.24 44.94
CA VAL A 15 15.55 12.30 44.22
C VAL A 15 16.51 11.71 43.19
N THR A 16 17.20 10.61 43.49
CA THR A 16 18.07 9.94 42.51
C THR A 16 17.28 9.29 41.38
N ILE A 17 16.12 8.69 41.65
CA ILE A 17 15.25 8.09 40.62
C ILE A 17 14.66 9.19 39.73
N ILE A 18 14.15 10.27 40.31
CA ILE A 18 13.63 11.43 39.57
C ILE A 18 14.75 12.10 38.77
N SER A 19 15.93 12.27 39.36
CA SER A 19 17.10 12.82 38.65
C SER A 19 17.53 11.91 37.52
N ALA A 20 17.54 10.59 37.70
CA ALA A 20 17.85 9.62 36.64
C ALA A 20 16.78 9.59 35.54
N ALA A 21 15.49 9.72 35.90
CA ALA A 21 14.39 9.81 34.94
C ALA A 21 14.44 11.12 34.13
N LEU A 22 14.63 12.26 34.79
CA LEU A 22 14.91 13.55 34.14
C LEU A 22 16.19 13.49 33.31
N TRP A 23 17.15 12.66 33.73
CA TRP A 23 18.36 12.46 32.97
C TRP A 23 18.05 11.65 31.69
N LEU A 24 17.34 10.53 31.78
CA LEU A 24 16.99 9.73 30.61
C LEU A 24 16.03 10.43 29.63
N ASN A 25 15.20 11.37 30.12
CA ASN A 25 14.23 12.11 29.31
C ASN A 25 14.68 13.51 28.86
N ASN A 26 15.98 13.79 28.88
CA ASN A 26 16.49 15.08 28.41
C ASN A 26 16.64 15.07 26.87
N ASP A 27 15.73 15.77 26.17
CA ASP A 27 15.66 15.85 24.71
C ASP A 27 16.99 16.25 24.06
N THR A 28 17.71 17.21 24.65
CA THR A 28 19.04 17.65 24.16
C THR A 28 20.04 16.50 24.06
N ARG A 29 19.94 15.48 24.91
CA ARG A 29 20.84 14.32 24.83
C ARG A 29 20.44 13.32 23.77
N LYS A 30 19.15 13.05 23.61
CA LYS A 30 18.64 12.21 22.51
C LYS A 30 19.00 12.84 21.16
N GLU A 31 18.79 14.14 21.02
CA GLU A 31 19.18 14.92 19.84
C GLU A 31 20.68 14.82 19.57
N LYS A 32 21.56 14.98 20.58
CA LYS A 32 23.01 14.81 20.40
C LYS A 32 23.44 13.40 19.99
N ALA A 33 22.75 12.37 20.48
CA ALA A 33 23.02 10.99 20.09
C ALA A 33 22.65 10.76 18.62
N LEU A 34 21.46 11.22 18.21
CA LEU A 34 21.00 11.17 16.82
C LEU A 34 21.91 11.97 15.86
N ILE A 35 22.38 13.16 16.26
CA ILE A 35 23.35 13.93 15.48
C ILE A 35 24.61 13.09 15.19
N LYS A 36 25.11 12.37 16.20
CA LYS A 36 26.30 11.51 16.06
C LYS A 36 26.04 10.25 15.24
N GLU A 37 24.81 9.74 15.25
CA GLU A 37 24.40 8.64 14.39
C GLU A 37 24.35 9.06 12.92
N ILE A 38 23.75 10.22 12.63
CA ILE A 38 23.61 10.77 11.27
C ILE A 38 24.98 11.24 10.72
N LEU A 39 25.80 11.87 11.56
CA LEU A 39 27.14 12.33 11.21
C LEU A 39 28.20 11.75 12.18
N PRO A 40 28.70 10.52 11.94
CA PRO A 40 29.65 9.84 12.83
C PRO A 40 30.99 10.57 13.04
N THR A 41 31.35 11.46 12.12
CA THR A 41 32.55 12.29 12.19
C THR A 41 32.42 13.45 13.17
N ALA A 42 31.22 13.76 13.66
CA ALA A 42 30.98 14.84 14.61
C ALA A 42 31.71 14.59 15.95
N THR A 43 32.66 15.48 16.29
CA THR A 43 33.43 15.34 17.54
C THR A 43 32.82 16.15 18.67
N THR A 44 32.62 17.46 18.48
CA THR A 44 32.18 18.37 19.54
C THR A 44 30.81 18.94 19.23
N ILE A 45 29.78 18.48 19.93
CA ILE A 45 28.38 18.92 19.73
C ILE A 45 27.92 19.81 20.89
N LYS A 46 27.67 21.10 20.60
CA LYS A 46 27.23 22.11 21.58
C LYS A 46 25.97 22.83 21.12
N LEU A 47 24.99 22.96 22.01
CA LEU A 47 23.84 23.82 21.79
C LEU A 47 24.33 25.27 21.73
N ILE A 48 23.81 26.06 20.79
CA ILE A 48 24.13 27.48 20.66
C ILE A 48 23.05 28.27 21.40
N ASP A 49 23.34 28.67 22.63
CA ASP A 49 22.44 29.48 23.45
C ASP A 49 22.26 30.87 22.80
N GLY A 50 21.02 31.37 22.77
CA GLY A 50 20.68 32.68 22.21
C GLY A 50 20.65 32.76 20.67
N ALA A 51 20.82 31.64 19.96
CA ALA A 51 20.73 31.63 18.50
C ALA A 51 19.37 32.14 17.97
N LEU A 52 18.30 31.89 18.72
CA LEU A 52 16.94 32.34 18.40
C LEU A 52 16.67 33.81 18.74
N ASP A 53 17.57 34.47 19.47
CA ASP A 53 17.48 35.91 19.73
C ASP A 53 17.89 36.74 18.49
N ASN A 54 18.50 36.08 17.50
CA ASN A 54 18.80 36.69 16.22
C ASN A 54 17.49 36.99 15.44
N LEU A 55 17.24 38.27 15.17
CA LEU A 55 16.01 38.73 14.49
C LEU A 55 15.80 38.06 13.13
N ILE A 56 16.85 37.82 12.35
CA ILE A 56 16.72 37.20 11.02
C ILE A 56 16.31 35.74 11.16
N ILE A 57 16.89 34.99 12.11
CA ILE A 57 16.47 33.61 12.38
C ILE A 57 15.02 33.58 12.85
N LYS A 58 14.67 34.46 13.79
CA LYS A 58 13.34 34.50 14.40
C LYS A 58 12.23 34.89 13.41
N GLU A 59 12.48 35.87 12.55
CA GLU A 59 11.48 36.40 11.62
C GLU A 59 11.41 35.59 10.33
N ASN A 60 12.54 35.17 9.77
CA ASN A 60 12.55 34.47 8.48
C ASN A 60 12.40 32.95 8.62
N PHE A 61 12.81 32.37 9.75
CA PHE A 61 12.80 30.91 9.97
C PHE A 61 12.16 30.55 11.30
N PRO A 62 10.89 30.96 11.54
CA PRO A 62 10.19 30.78 12.82
C PRO A 62 10.03 29.31 13.24
N GLY A 63 10.21 28.36 12.32
CA GLY A 63 10.22 26.94 12.62
C GLY A 63 11.47 26.45 13.37
N VAL A 64 12.58 27.19 13.36
CA VAL A 64 13.82 26.75 14.03
C VAL A 64 13.69 26.89 15.55
N GLU A 65 13.75 25.76 16.26
CA GLU A 65 13.63 25.67 17.72
C GLU A 65 14.98 25.52 18.44
N LYS A 66 15.97 24.89 17.80
CA LYS A 66 17.31 24.71 18.39
C LYS A 66 18.38 24.69 17.30
N ILE A 67 19.56 25.20 17.63
CA ILE A 67 20.74 25.14 16.76
C ILE A 67 21.91 24.55 17.54
N TYR A 68 22.55 23.55 16.96
CA TYR A 68 23.75 22.90 17.44
C TYR A 68 24.93 23.26 16.55
N SER A 69 26.05 23.56 17.19
CA SER A 69 27.35 23.60 16.55
C SER A 69 28.00 22.22 16.60
N ILE A 70 28.58 21.81 15.47
CA ILE A 70 29.49 20.67 15.35
C ILE A 70 30.86 21.26 15.05
N ASP A 71 31.83 21.00 15.91
CA ASP A 71 33.20 21.53 15.80
C ASP A 71 33.25 23.07 15.71
N ASN A 72 32.34 23.71 16.46
CA ASN A 72 32.12 25.16 16.56
C ASN A 72 31.51 25.84 15.32
N ILE A 73 31.01 25.07 14.34
CA ILE A 73 30.25 25.60 13.21
C ILE A 73 28.79 25.13 13.34
N PRO A 74 27.78 26.01 13.21
CA PRO A 74 26.37 25.60 13.13
C PRO A 74 26.17 24.50 12.08
N ALA A 75 25.58 23.37 12.48
CA ALA A 75 25.52 22.19 11.63
C ALA A 75 24.35 21.24 11.95
N ALA A 76 23.59 21.45 13.02
CA ALA A 76 22.39 20.68 13.28
C ALA A 76 21.28 21.56 13.83
N PHE A 77 20.07 21.34 13.34
CA PHE A 77 18.92 22.22 13.58
C PHE A 77 17.73 21.36 13.98
N VAL A 78 17.04 21.75 15.04
CA VAL A 78 15.70 21.21 15.32
C VAL A 78 14.72 22.24 14.81
N ALA A 79 13.86 21.84 13.88
CA ALA A 79 12.82 22.68 13.34
C ALA A 79 11.45 22.01 13.47
N SER A 80 10.41 22.80 13.70
CA SER A 80 9.04 22.35 13.82
C SER A 80 8.12 23.07 12.86
N GLY A 81 7.16 22.31 12.34
CA GLY A 81 6.17 22.77 11.38
C GLY A 81 4.82 22.15 11.72
N THR A 82 3.74 22.88 11.44
CA THR A 82 2.39 22.36 11.63
C THR A 82 1.98 21.51 10.42
N GLY A 83 1.78 20.21 10.66
CA GLY A 83 1.13 19.28 9.74
C GLY A 83 -0.39 19.43 9.76
N TYR A 84 -1.13 18.40 9.35
CA TYR A 84 -2.59 18.46 9.26
C TYR A 84 -3.31 18.38 10.62
N GLU A 85 -2.91 17.49 11.53
CA GLU A 85 -3.50 17.40 12.88
C GLU A 85 -2.64 18.03 13.97
N GLY A 86 -1.33 18.16 13.75
CA GLY A 86 -0.42 18.62 14.79
C GLY A 86 1.01 18.85 14.33
N ILE A 87 1.91 18.97 15.30
CA ILE A 87 3.28 19.43 15.08
C ILE A 87 4.14 18.27 14.59
N ILE A 88 4.93 18.53 13.55
CA ILE A 88 6.01 17.66 13.09
C ILE A 88 7.34 18.32 13.45
N LYS A 89 8.15 17.65 14.28
CA LYS A 89 9.49 18.10 14.64
C LYS A 89 10.55 17.29 13.91
N THR A 90 11.50 17.98 13.30
CA THR A 90 12.56 17.38 12.49
C THR A 90 13.92 17.84 12.99
N LEU A 91 14.82 16.89 13.24
CA LEU A 91 16.25 17.12 13.37
C LEU A 91 16.87 17.08 11.98
N VAL A 92 17.58 18.14 11.61
CA VAL A 92 18.30 18.27 10.33
C VAL A 92 19.78 18.40 10.62
N VAL A 93 20.60 17.50 10.08
CA VAL A 93 22.06 17.49 10.29
C VAL A 93 22.76 17.77 8.98
N MET A 94 23.74 18.66 9.02
CA MET A 94 24.47 19.16 7.86
C MET A 94 25.93 18.73 7.93
N ASP A 95 26.49 18.38 6.76
CA ASP A 95 27.90 18.14 6.56
C ASP A 95 28.53 19.43 6.03
N ASN A 96 29.18 20.19 6.92
CA ASN A 96 29.81 21.47 6.56
C ASN A 96 31.01 21.32 5.61
N GLU A 97 31.68 20.16 5.60
CA GLU A 97 32.81 19.91 4.70
C GLU A 97 32.32 19.71 3.27
N LYS A 98 31.26 18.91 3.11
CA LYS A 98 30.67 18.61 1.81
C LYS A 98 29.59 19.60 1.37
N LYS A 99 29.16 20.49 2.26
CA LYS A 99 28.10 21.51 2.03
C LYS A 99 26.77 20.88 1.57
N GLN A 100 26.41 19.79 2.22
CA GLN A 100 25.21 19.00 1.93
C GLN A 100 24.50 18.60 3.23
N ILE A 101 23.25 18.15 3.12
CA ILE A 101 22.53 17.53 4.22
C ILE A 101 23.16 16.15 4.50
N ALA A 102 23.58 15.92 5.75
CA ALA A 102 24.08 14.62 6.19
C ALA A 102 22.94 13.61 6.39
N GLY A 103 21.79 14.10 6.86
CA GLY A 103 20.54 13.36 7.01
C GLY A 103 19.53 14.11 7.87
N ILE A 104 18.32 13.58 7.96
CA ILE A 104 17.26 14.11 8.84
C ILE A 104 16.69 13.00 9.72
N HIS A 105 16.02 13.38 10.80
CA HIS A 105 15.26 12.46 11.65
C HIS A 105 13.99 13.14 12.16
N ILE A 106 12.86 12.44 12.13
CA ILE A 106 11.59 12.96 12.68
C ILE A 106 11.59 12.67 14.18
N LEU A 107 11.66 13.73 15.00
CA LEU A 107 11.68 13.64 16.46
C LEU A 107 10.27 13.46 17.04
N GLU A 108 9.29 14.06 16.38
CA GLU A 108 7.88 14.02 16.76
C GLU A 108 7.04 14.05 15.48
N GLN A 109 6.13 13.10 15.36
CA GLN A 109 5.04 13.10 14.39
C GLN A 109 3.78 13.27 15.23
N GLY A 110 3.09 14.40 15.07
CA GLY A 110 1.82 14.70 15.73
C GLY A 110 0.67 14.87 14.73
N ASP A 111 0.83 14.36 13.52
CA ASP A 111 -0.14 14.47 12.42
C ASP A 111 -1.05 13.23 12.38
N THR A 112 -1.89 13.05 11.36
CA THR A 112 -2.83 11.91 11.26
C THR A 112 -2.09 10.56 11.39
N PRO A 113 -2.36 9.76 12.45
CA PRO A 113 -1.74 8.46 12.67
C PRO A 113 -1.98 7.49 11.50
N ASP A 114 -1.07 6.54 11.28
CA ASP A 114 -1.02 5.57 10.16
C ASP A 114 -0.81 6.20 8.76
N TYR A 115 -1.32 7.41 8.53
CA TYR A 115 -1.28 8.09 7.25
C TYR A 115 0.01 8.87 7.03
N ALA A 116 0.43 9.63 8.04
CA ALA A 116 1.63 10.44 8.00
C ALA A 116 2.83 9.74 8.64
N ASP A 117 2.66 8.56 9.26
CA ASP A 117 3.76 7.74 9.77
C ASP A 117 4.86 7.44 8.75
N PRO A 118 4.59 7.25 7.44
CA PRO A 118 5.63 6.99 6.47
C PRO A 118 6.66 8.13 6.32
N ILE A 119 6.40 9.34 6.83
CA ILE A 119 7.41 10.41 6.88
C ILE A 119 8.57 10.09 7.84
N MET A 120 8.37 9.15 8.77
CA MET A 120 9.38 8.70 9.73
C MET A 120 10.29 7.61 9.14
N GLU A 121 9.91 7.02 8.01
CA GLU A 121 10.60 5.87 7.43
C GLU A 121 11.89 6.28 6.69
N SER A 122 12.85 5.35 6.64
CA SER A 122 14.15 5.58 5.99
C SER A 122 14.00 5.94 4.50
N TRP A 123 13.10 5.27 3.78
CA TRP A 123 12.90 5.53 2.35
C TRP A 123 12.46 6.97 2.02
N PHE A 124 11.82 7.66 2.96
CA PHE A 124 11.45 9.07 2.81
C PHE A 124 12.57 9.98 3.34
N THR A 125 13.06 9.74 4.55
CA THR A 125 14.10 10.56 5.19
C THR A 125 15.44 10.53 4.45
N ASP A 126 15.78 9.42 3.79
CA ASP A 126 16.99 9.27 2.98
C ASP A 126 16.96 10.14 1.70
N ARG A 127 15.79 10.62 1.27
CA ARG A 127 15.66 11.52 0.10
C ARG A 127 16.36 12.85 0.31
N PHE A 128 16.54 13.25 1.57
CA PHE A 128 17.21 14.50 1.93
C PHE A 128 18.73 14.35 1.98
N LYS A 129 19.25 13.12 2.04
CA LYS A 129 20.69 12.86 2.24
C LYS A 129 21.49 13.23 0.99
N GLY A 130 22.56 13.99 1.19
CA GLY A 130 23.46 14.40 0.12
C GLY A 130 22.95 15.56 -0.74
N LEU A 131 21.80 16.14 -0.41
CA LEU A 131 21.30 17.33 -1.11
C LEU A 131 22.09 18.58 -0.71
N GLU A 132 22.37 19.45 -1.68
CA GLU A 132 23.15 20.66 -1.48
C GLU A 132 22.42 21.69 -0.59
N LEU A 133 23.18 22.49 0.14
CA LEU A 133 22.64 23.47 1.09
C LEU A 133 22.40 24.87 0.48
N PHE A 134 22.50 25.06 -0.83
CA PHE A 134 22.50 26.41 -1.44
C PHE A 134 21.16 26.86 -2.03
N GLU A 135 20.24 25.91 -2.20
CA GLU A 135 18.92 26.09 -2.77
C GLU A 135 17.87 25.45 -1.86
N TYR A 136 16.62 25.91 -1.97
CA TYR A 136 15.50 25.29 -1.27
C TYR A 136 14.99 24.06 -1.99
N LEU A 137 14.51 23.12 -1.19
CA LEU A 137 13.90 21.89 -1.64
C LEU A 137 12.44 22.16 -2.03
N ASN A 138 11.98 21.50 -3.08
CA ASN A 138 10.64 21.61 -3.62
C ASN A 138 9.89 20.29 -3.45
N ARG A 139 8.62 20.34 -3.08
CA ARG A 139 7.78 19.15 -3.06
C ARG A 139 7.29 18.83 -4.48
N VAL A 140 7.45 17.58 -4.90
CA VAL A 140 6.87 17.06 -6.16
C VAL A 140 6.01 15.83 -5.91
N VAL A 141 5.17 15.47 -6.87
CA VAL A 141 4.16 14.41 -6.69
C VAL A 141 4.69 13.03 -7.04
N LEU A 142 5.46 12.89 -8.12
CA LEU A 142 5.85 11.58 -8.67
C LEU A 142 7.35 11.47 -8.86
N ASP A 143 7.89 12.19 -9.84
CA ASP A 143 9.30 12.10 -10.21
C ASP A 143 10.03 13.42 -9.93
N PRO A 144 11.26 13.36 -9.39
CA PRO A 144 12.09 14.54 -9.24
C PRO A 144 12.65 14.96 -10.61
N GLU A 145 12.35 16.19 -11.04
CA GLU A 145 12.93 16.76 -12.26
C GLU A 145 14.26 17.46 -11.95
N LYS A 146 14.42 17.92 -10.70
CA LYS A 146 15.59 18.62 -10.20
C LYS A 146 16.16 17.91 -8.97
N PRO A 147 17.47 18.07 -8.68
CA PRO A 147 18.06 17.57 -7.44
C PRO A 147 17.39 18.10 -6.17
N THR A 148 16.78 19.29 -6.24
CA THR A 148 16.04 19.92 -5.14
C THR A 148 14.65 19.30 -4.91
N ASP A 149 14.18 18.44 -5.79
CA ASP A 149 12.82 17.93 -5.74
C ASP A 149 12.71 16.73 -4.80
N ILE A 150 11.88 16.88 -3.78
CA ILE A 150 11.51 15.83 -2.84
C ILE A 150 10.13 15.33 -3.24
N VAL A 151 10.09 14.09 -3.71
CA VAL A 151 8.83 13.40 -3.96
C VAL A 151 8.11 13.20 -2.62
N GLN A 152 6.85 13.59 -2.55
CA GLN A 152 6.02 13.47 -1.36
C GLN A 152 5.73 12.02 -0.97
N VAL A 153 5.30 11.81 0.26
CA VAL A 153 4.56 10.60 0.65
C VAL A 153 3.17 10.66 0.02
N THR A 154 2.81 9.61 -0.71
CA THR A 154 1.47 9.46 -1.28
C THR A 154 0.44 9.49 -0.17
N GLY A 155 -0.55 10.37 -0.30
CA GLY A 155 -1.53 10.62 0.74
C GLY A 155 -1.05 11.69 1.73
N ALA A 156 0.11 11.57 2.35
CA ALA A 156 0.56 12.54 3.37
C ALA A 156 1.24 13.79 2.78
N SER A 157 0.56 14.53 1.90
CA SER A 157 1.14 15.67 1.18
C SER A 157 1.45 16.87 2.09
N VAL A 158 0.54 17.17 3.03
CA VAL A 158 0.69 18.25 4.02
C VAL A 158 1.85 17.93 4.97
N SER A 159 1.91 16.69 5.48
CA SER A 159 2.99 16.23 6.35
C SER A 159 4.33 16.24 5.62
N SER A 160 4.37 15.81 4.35
CA SER A 160 5.56 15.89 3.51
C SER A 160 6.03 17.34 3.34
N GLN A 161 5.10 18.27 3.07
CA GLN A 161 5.42 19.68 2.94
C GLN A 161 5.94 20.28 4.26
N ALA A 162 5.36 19.91 5.40
CA ALA A 162 5.81 20.37 6.71
C ALA A 162 7.27 19.93 6.98
N VAL A 163 7.64 18.69 6.66
CA VAL A 163 9.04 18.23 6.76
C VAL A 163 9.95 19.01 5.82
N ILE A 164 9.53 19.25 4.57
CA ILE A 164 10.31 20.04 3.60
C ILE A 164 10.51 21.48 4.11
N ASN A 165 9.48 22.11 4.69
CA ASN A 165 9.58 23.44 5.28
C ASN A 165 10.53 23.47 6.49
N ASN A 166 10.51 22.44 7.33
CA ASN A 166 11.46 22.29 8.44
C ASN A 166 12.91 22.23 7.94
N VAL A 167 13.14 21.45 6.87
CA VAL A 167 14.47 21.34 6.24
C VAL A 167 14.88 22.66 5.58
N ASN A 168 13.99 23.32 4.84
CA ASN A 168 14.26 24.61 4.23
C ASN A 168 14.53 25.71 5.27
N SER A 169 13.83 25.68 6.41
CA SER A 169 14.11 26.58 7.54
C SER A 169 15.52 26.38 8.08
N ALA A 170 15.96 25.11 8.21
CA ALA A 170 17.34 24.79 8.59
C ALA A 170 18.35 25.28 7.55
N ILE A 171 18.12 25.00 6.25
CA ILE A 171 18.98 25.48 5.15
C ILE A 171 19.10 27.01 5.16
N GLY A 172 17.99 27.72 5.35
CA GLY A 172 17.96 29.18 5.44
C GLY A 172 18.78 29.72 6.61
N ALA A 173 18.56 29.16 7.80
CA ALA A 173 19.31 29.50 9.00
C ALA A 173 20.81 29.22 8.84
N TRP A 174 21.18 28.09 8.24
CA TRP A 174 22.57 27.74 7.98
C TRP A 174 23.25 28.70 7.00
N ASN A 175 22.60 29.03 5.89
CA ASN A 175 23.15 29.99 4.92
C ASN A 175 23.39 31.35 5.56
N TYR A 176 22.49 31.80 6.41
CA TYR A 176 22.66 33.05 7.13
C TYR A 176 23.83 32.99 8.12
N LEU A 177 23.92 31.94 8.93
CA LEU A 177 24.91 31.82 10.01
C LEU A 177 26.33 31.44 9.52
N VAL A 178 26.43 30.68 8.42
CA VAL A 178 27.68 30.09 7.95
C VAL A 178 28.15 30.70 6.64
N ASN A 179 27.23 31.00 5.73
CA ASN A 179 27.54 31.48 4.38
C ASN A 179 27.29 32.99 4.20
N ASN A 180 26.84 33.70 5.25
CA ASN A 180 26.44 35.11 5.21
C ASN A 180 25.46 35.45 4.07
N LYS A 181 24.59 34.51 3.71
CA LYS A 181 23.56 34.68 2.67
C LYS A 181 22.18 34.63 3.31
N THR A 182 21.42 35.71 3.19
CA THR A 182 20.00 35.72 3.57
C THR A 182 19.18 35.05 2.46
N MET A 183 18.43 34.03 2.84
CA MET A 183 17.48 33.32 1.98
C MET A 183 16.06 33.83 2.25
N ASP A 184 15.12 33.54 1.34
CA ASP A 184 13.72 33.92 1.51
C ASP A 184 13.10 33.27 2.77
N PRO A 185 12.15 33.94 3.46
CA PRO A 185 11.49 33.37 4.64
C PRO A 185 10.79 32.04 4.37
N VAL A 186 10.76 31.17 5.38
CA VAL A 186 10.07 29.88 5.36
C VAL A 186 9.11 29.81 6.54
N GLU A 187 7.81 29.76 6.24
CA GLU A 187 6.75 29.65 7.25
C GLU A 187 6.76 28.28 7.93
N ASN A 188 6.40 28.25 9.21
CA ASN A 188 6.28 27.01 10.00
C ASN A 188 4.86 26.43 10.02
N PHE A 189 3.98 26.93 9.15
CA PHE A 189 2.63 26.39 8.95
C PHE A 189 2.35 26.21 7.46
N ILE A 190 1.40 25.34 7.17
CA ILE A 190 0.93 25.11 5.81
C ILE A 190 -0.34 25.94 5.56
N PRO A 191 -0.43 26.77 4.50
CA PRO A 191 -1.63 27.56 4.22
C PRO A 191 -2.89 26.71 4.06
N GLN A 192 -4.03 27.17 4.58
CA GLN A 192 -5.33 26.49 4.49
C GLN A 192 -5.71 26.09 3.06
N GLU A 193 -5.33 26.90 2.06
CA GLU A 193 -5.56 26.61 0.64
C GLU A 193 -4.91 25.29 0.17
N MET A 194 -3.83 24.84 0.81
CA MET A 194 -3.21 23.54 0.54
C MET A 194 -4.01 22.39 1.18
N TRP A 195 -4.63 22.63 2.34
CA TRP A 195 -5.41 21.65 3.09
C TRP A 195 -6.73 21.36 2.36
N ASP A 196 -7.43 22.41 1.96
CA ASP A 196 -8.70 22.31 1.23
C ASP A 196 -8.49 21.66 -0.14
N LYS A 197 -7.33 21.87 -0.76
CA LYS A 197 -6.94 21.21 -2.00
C LYS A 197 -6.70 19.72 -1.79
N ASP A 198 -5.97 19.28 -0.77
CA ASP A 198 -5.66 17.86 -0.65
C ASP A 198 -6.86 17.03 -0.18
N GLU A 199 -7.61 17.50 0.83
CA GLU A 199 -8.76 16.78 1.39
C GLU A 199 -9.90 16.60 0.37
N ASN A 200 -10.14 17.62 -0.47
CA ASN A 200 -11.21 17.62 -1.45
C ASN A 200 -10.73 17.30 -2.88
N SER A 201 -9.50 16.78 -3.07
CA SER A 201 -9.05 16.36 -4.40
C SER A 201 -8.35 15.02 -4.42
N PHE A 202 -8.28 14.46 -5.62
CA PHE A 202 -7.56 13.23 -5.94
C PHE A 202 -6.86 13.39 -7.29
N LEU A 203 -5.92 12.50 -7.59
CA LEU A 203 -5.18 12.48 -8.85
C LEU A 203 -5.78 11.46 -9.81
N ILE A 204 -5.98 11.82 -11.06
CA ILE A 204 -6.17 10.87 -12.17
C ILE A 204 -4.89 10.91 -13.00
N ALA A 205 -4.24 9.76 -13.17
CA ALA A 205 -3.00 9.63 -13.92
C ALA A 205 -3.17 8.64 -15.08
N TRP A 206 -2.50 8.93 -16.20
CA TRP A 206 -2.45 8.07 -17.39
C TRP A 206 -1.03 8.11 -17.99
N PRO A 207 -0.70 7.27 -18.98
CA PRO A 207 0.66 7.13 -19.49
C PRO A 207 1.30 8.45 -19.95
N GLU A 208 2.63 8.39 -20.14
CA GLU A 208 3.48 9.52 -20.54
C GLU A 208 3.56 10.64 -19.48
N ASN A 209 3.53 10.25 -18.19
CA ASN A 209 3.62 11.16 -17.05
C ASN A 209 2.51 12.23 -17.02
N ASN A 210 1.38 11.95 -17.65
CA ASN A 210 0.24 12.83 -17.65
C ASN A 210 -0.63 12.59 -16.42
N SER A 211 -1.11 13.67 -15.82
CA SER A 211 -2.08 13.59 -14.74
C SER A 211 -2.90 14.86 -14.62
N VAL A 212 -4.07 14.73 -14.01
CA VAL A 212 -4.90 15.86 -13.60
C VAL A 212 -5.34 15.67 -12.16
N ARG A 213 -5.31 16.76 -11.39
CA ARG A 213 -5.89 16.80 -10.06
C ARG A 213 -7.34 17.27 -10.18
N VAL A 214 -8.26 16.48 -9.64
CA VAL A 214 -9.70 16.72 -9.70
C VAL A 214 -10.20 17.08 -8.31
N ASN A 215 -10.88 18.22 -8.18
CA ASN A 215 -11.47 18.67 -6.92
C ASN A 215 -12.98 18.32 -6.87
N ILE A 216 -13.51 18.07 -5.66
CA ILE A 216 -14.94 17.80 -5.45
C ILE A 216 -15.84 18.94 -5.94
N GLU A 217 -15.39 20.20 -5.84
CA GLU A 217 -16.15 21.34 -6.32
C GLU A 217 -16.20 21.37 -7.86
N ASP A 218 -15.14 20.92 -8.53
CA ASP A 218 -15.15 20.74 -9.99
C ASP A 218 -16.14 19.63 -10.38
N LEU A 219 -16.20 18.54 -9.60
CA LEU A 219 -17.11 17.42 -9.84
C LEU A 219 -18.58 17.83 -9.82
N LYS A 220 -18.95 18.78 -8.96
CA LYS A 220 -20.31 19.34 -8.89
C LYS A 220 -20.75 20.05 -10.19
N THR A 221 -19.80 20.42 -11.06
CA THR A 221 -20.09 21.09 -12.34
C THR A 221 -20.42 20.12 -13.48
N PHE A 222 -20.15 18.82 -13.32
CA PHE A 222 -20.45 17.80 -14.31
C PHE A 222 -21.91 17.34 -14.22
N PRO A 223 -22.46 16.70 -15.27
CA PRO A 223 -23.75 16.01 -15.16
C PRO A 223 -23.73 15.02 -14.00
N GLN A 224 -24.70 15.14 -13.09
CA GLN A 224 -24.83 14.24 -11.94
C GLN A 224 -25.75 13.08 -12.31
N VAL A 225 -25.36 11.86 -11.94
CA VAL A 225 -26.24 10.70 -11.96
C VAL A 225 -26.65 10.36 -10.53
N THR A 226 -27.88 9.90 -10.36
CA THR A 226 -28.38 9.38 -9.08
C THR A 226 -28.81 7.94 -9.28
N THR A 227 -28.35 7.05 -8.42
CA THR A 227 -28.70 5.63 -8.47
C THR A 227 -29.12 5.11 -7.10
N GLN A 228 -30.11 4.24 -7.10
CA GLN A 228 -30.49 3.41 -5.96
C GLN A 228 -29.83 2.05 -6.16
N THR A 229 -28.96 1.67 -5.25
CA THR A 229 -28.08 0.51 -5.42
C THR A 229 -27.83 -0.19 -4.09
N ILE A 230 -27.34 -1.42 -4.14
CA ILE A 230 -27.07 -2.24 -2.95
C ILE A 230 -25.56 -2.41 -2.81
N LEU A 231 -25.00 -1.86 -1.75
CA LEU A 231 -23.63 -2.17 -1.35
C LEU A 231 -23.60 -3.57 -0.73
N GLN A 232 -23.11 -4.55 -1.49
CA GLN A 232 -22.85 -5.90 -0.99
C GLN A 232 -21.42 -6.00 -0.46
N ARG A 233 -21.27 -6.24 0.85
CA ARG A 233 -19.98 -6.50 1.49
C ARG A 233 -19.62 -7.98 1.36
N THR A 234 -18.33 -8.30 1.39
CA THR A 234 -17.82 -9.70 1.45
C THR A 234 -18.20 -10.44 2.75
N THR A 235 -18.83 -9.75 3.71
CA THR A 235 -19.46 -10.36 4.88
C THR A 235 -20.88 -10.88 4.59
N GLY A 236 -21.39 -10.70 3.37
CA GLY A 236 -22.79 -10.99 3.00
C GLY A 236 -23.77 -9.89 3.41
N VAL A 237 -23.31 -8.85 4.12
CA VAL A 237 -24.16 -7.71 4.51
C VAL A 237 -24.49 -6.89 3.26
N LYS A 238 -25.79 -6.65 3.06
CA LYS A 238 -26.35 -5.81 1.99
C LYS A 238 -26.89 -4.52 2.61
N ILE A 239 -26.55 -3.40 2.00
CA ILE A 239 -26.95 -2.06 2.46
C ILE A 239 -27.52 -1.31 1.26
N ASP A 240 -28.79 -0.94 1.32
CA ASP A 240 -29.39 -0.04 0.34
C ASP A 240 -28.75 1.34 0.47
N ILE A 241 -28.31 1.89 -0.65
CA ILE A 241 -27.64 3.19 -0.73
C ILE A 241 -28.23 3.97 -1.91
N LYS A 242 -28.59 5.22 -1.66
CA LYS A 242 -28.78 6.21 -2.73
C LYS A 242 -27.45 6.94 -2.94
N ALA A 243 -26.81 6.73 -4.07
CA ALA A 243 -25.56 7.41 -4.42
C ALA A 243 -25.78 8.45 -5.52
N GLU A 244 -25.10 9.59 -5.41
CA GLU A 244 -25.12 10.65 -6.40
C GLU A 244 -23.70 11.19 -6.65
N GLY A 245 -23.38 11.40 -7.93
CA GLY A 245 -22.11 11.95 -8.39
C GLY A 245 -21.99 11.91 -9.92
N PRO A 246 -20.94 12.49 -10.51
CA PRO A 246 -20.70 12.38 -11.94
C PRO A 246 -20.10 11.02 -12.32
N LEU A 247 -20.22 10.66 -13.60
CA LEU A 247 -19.54 9.48 -14.14
C LEU A 247 -18.06 9.77 -14.37
N LEU A 248 -17.20 8.81 -14.05
CA LEU A 248 -15.75 8.91 -14.30
C LEU A 248 -15.46 9.17 -15.79
N LYS A 249 -16.23 8.56 -16.70
CA LYS A 249 -16.10 8.77 -18.15
C LYS A 249 -16.29 10.24 -18.54
N ASP A 250 -17.29 10.92 -17.98
CA ASP A 250 -17.58 12.33 -18.30
C ASP A 250 -16.46 13.25 -17.78
N VAL A 251 -15.87 12.89 -16.63
CA VAL A 251 -14.70 13.59 -16.08
C VAL A 251 -13.47 13.42 -16.98
N LEU A 252 -13.24 12.21 -17.49
CA LEU A 252 -12.13 11.91 -18.41
C LEU A 252 -12.31 12.57 -19.79
N GLU A 253 -13.53 12.58 -20.34
CA GLU A 253 -13.83 13.20 -21.64
C GLU A 253 -13.50 14.70 -21.67
N LYS A 254 -13.69 15.41 -20.55
CA LYS A 254 -13.28 16.83 -20.41
C LYS A 254 -11.78 17.05 -20.63
N HIS A 255 -10.98 16.02 -20.40
CA HIS A 255 -9.53 16.02 -20.59
C HIS A 255 -9.11 15.35 -21.91
N GLY A 256 -10.06 15.06 -22.81
CA GLY A 256 -9.80 14.44 -24.11
C GLY A 256 -9.44 12.96 -24.03
N ILE A 257 -9.85 12.29 -22.95
CA ILE A 257 -9.54 10.89 -22.67
C ILE A 257 -10.82 10.07 -22.86
N ASP A 258 -10.78 9.09 -23.77
CA ASP A 258 -11.82 8.05 -23.85
C ASP A 258 -11.45 6.92 -22.88
N ILE A 259 -12.32 6.66 -21.90
CA ILE A 259 -12.11 5.61 -20.90
C ILE A 259 -11.97 4.21 -21.56
N ASN A 260 -12.52 4.01 -22.76
CA ASN A 260 -12.49 2.74 -23.47
C ASN A 260 -11.14 2.43 -24.14
N ASP A 261 -10.25 3.42 -24.25
CA ASP A 261 -8.87 3.24 -24.75
C ASP A 261 -7.97 2.51 -23.74
N TYR A 262 -8.47 2.29 -22.51
CA TYR A 262 -7.73 1.67 -21.42
C TYR A 262 -8.21 0.25 -21.15
N GLU A 263 -7.27 -0.61 -20.77
CA GLU A 263 -7.54 -2.02 -20.45
C GLU A 263 -7.87 -2.22 -18.96
N ALA A 264 -7.51 -1.26 -18.11
CA ALA A 264 -7.87 -1.27 -16.70
C ALA A 264 -7.80 0.10 -16.03
N ILE A 265 -8.46 0.22 -14.89
CA ILE A 265 -8.41 1.38 -14.01
C ILE A 265 -8.06 0.94 -12.59
N GLY A 266 -6.92 1.38 -12.08
CA GLY A 266 -6.53 1.20 -10.68
C GLY A 266 -7.10 2.33 -9.83
N VAL A 267 -7.69 2.00 -8.69
CA VAL A 267 -8.20 2.99 -7.74
C VAL A 267 -7.55 2.77 -6.38
N THR A 268 -6.88 3.80 -5.87
CA THR A 268 -6.22 3.79 -4.57
C THR A 268 -6.94 4.74 -3.63
N GLY A 269 -7.39 4.22 -2.49
CA GLY A 269 -7.86 5.01 -1.35
C GLY A 269 -6.71 5.56 -0.52
N ARG A 270 -6.97 6.59 0.28
CA ARG A 270 -6.00 7.15 1.24
C ARG A 270 -5.53 6.15 2.29
N ASP A 271 -6.33 5.13 2.59
CA ASP A 271 -5.97 4.05 3.50
C ASP A 271 -5.11 2.96 2.85
N ASN A 272 -4.50 3.24 1.70
CA ASN A 272 -3.76 2.30 0.86
C ASN A 272 -4.59 1.11 0.37
N TYR A 273 -5.93 1.17 0.49
CA TYR A 273 -6.78 0.23 -0.21
C TYR A 273 -6.59 0.41 -1.70
N TYR A 274 -6.36 -0.69 -2.40
CA TYR A 274 -6.28 -0.71 -3.84
C TYR A 274 -7.26 -1.74 -4.38
N THR A 275 -7.85 -1.40 -5.52
CA THR A 275 -8.56 -2.34 -6.37
C THR A 275 -8.36 -1.93 -7.81
N MET A 276 -8.46 -2.90 -8.71
CA MET A 276 -8.41 -2.65 -10.13
C MET A 276 -9.70 -3.08 -10.82
N ILE A 277 -10.25 -2.14 -11.57
CA ILE A 277 -11.44 -2.28 -12.40
C ILE A 277 -11.00 -2.76 -13.78
N SER A 278 -11.55 -3.89 -14.24
CA SER A 278 -11.20 -4.52 -15.52
C SER A 278 -11.88 -3.82 -16.70
N LYS A 279 -11.36 -4.06 -17.92
CA LYS A 279 -11.99 -3.62 -19.17
C LYS A 279 -13.47 -3.99 -19.28
N ASP A 280 -13.83 -5.18 -18.84
CA ASP A 280 -15.23 -5.64 -18.86
C ASP A 280 -16.13 -4.75 -18.00
N ILE A 281 -15.72 -4.43 -16.76
CA ILE A 281 -16.47 -3.51 -15.90
C ILE A 281 -16.50 -2.10 -16.50
N ILE A 282 -15.38 -1.61 -17.05
CA ILE A 282 -15.30 -0.29 -17.71
C ILE A 282 -16.33 -0.17 -18.85
N GLN A 283 -16.50 -1.23 -19.64
CA GLN A 283 -17.39 -1.24 -20.80
C GLN A 283 -18.86 -1.46 -20.43
N ASN A 284 -19.13 -2.19 -19.34
CA ASN A 284 -20.47 -2.69 -19.02
C ASN A 284 -21.12 -2.09 -17.76
N ARG A 285 -20.42 -1.22 -17.02
CA ARG A 285 -20.92 -0.60 -15.79
C ARG A 285 -20.68 0.91 -15.76
N ASP A 286 -21.57 1.61 -15.07
CA ASP A 286 -21.34 3.01 -14.72
C ASP A 286 -20.38 3.09 -13.52
N ILE A 287 -19.26 3.80 -13.70
CA ILE A 287 -18.31 4.10 -12.63
C ILE A 287 -18.61 5.51 -12.12
N ILE A 288 -19.29 5.62 -10.99
CA ILE A 288 -19.76 6.88 -10.41
C ILE A 288 -18.76 7.37 -9.37
N LEU A 289 -18.37 8.64 -9.45
CA LEU A 289 -17.59 9.33 -8.42
C LEU A 289 -18.55 9.92 -7.39
N GLY A 290 -19.00 9.10 -6.45
CA GLY A 290 -20.01 9.46 -5.46
C GLY A 290 -19.54 10.58 -4.52
N ILE A 291 -20.29 11.68 -4.51
CA ILE A 291 -20.07 12.87 -3.67
C ILE A 291 -21.24 13.16 -2.72
N ARG A 292 -22.36 12.45 -2.90
CA ARG A 292 -23.55 12.53 -2.05
C ARG A 292 -24.13 11.14 -1.82
N PHE A 293 -24.56 10.87 -0.60
CA PHE A 293 -25.11 9.59 -0.17
C PHE A 293 -26.34 9.83 0.71
N ASP A 294 -27.45 9.18 0.37
CA ASP A 294 -28.74 9.29 1.08
C ASP A 294 -29.18 10.74 1.32
N ASP A 295 -29.07 11.56 0.27
CA ASP A 295 -29.42 12.98 0.22
C ASP A 295 -28.53 13.92 1.09
N GLU A 296 -27.44 13.40 1.65
CA GLU A 296 -26.42 14.17 2.37
C GLU A 296 -25.13 14.29 1.55
N GLU A 297 -24.33 15.33 1.81
CA GLU A 297 -22.96 15.38 1.26
C GLU A 297 -22.10 14.25 1.83
N ILE A 298 -21.13 13.77 1.04
CA ILE A 298 -20.16 12.79 1.51
C ILE A 298 -19.52 13.26 2.82
N ILE A 299 -19.49 12.37 3.81
CA ILE A 299 -18.89 12.66 5.10
C ILE A 299 -17.40 12.97 4.95
N ARG A 300 -16.88 13.80 5.84
CA ARG A 300 -15.51 14.30 5.80
C ARG A 300 -14.48 13.18 5.69
N GLU A 301 -14.70 12.10 6.44
CA GLU A 301 -13.81 10.95 6.54
C GLU A 301 -13.79 10.10 5.27
N GLU A 302 -14.74 10.26 4.34
CA GLU A 302 -14.77 9.54 3.05
C GLU A 302 -14.42 10.44 1.85
N LYS A 303 -14.17 11.74 2.08
CA LYS A 303 -13.74 12.68 1.05
C LYS A 303 -12.43 12.26 0.38
N PRO A 304 -12.23 12.60 -0.90
CA PRO A 304 -13.03 13.54 -1.70
C PRO A 304 -14.23 12.88 -2.38
N VAL A 305 -14.12 11.60 -2.73
CA VAL A 305 -15.18 10.81 -3.37
C VAL A 305 -15.11 9.38 -2.89
N ARG A 306 -16.21 8.68 -3.06
CA ARG A 306 -16.27 7.22 -3.03
C ARG A 306 -16.66 6.69 -4.40
N VAL A 307 -15.87 5.78 -4.96
CA VAL A 307 -16.26 5.07 -6.19
C VAL A 307 -17.50 4.24 -5.90
N VAL A 308 -18.48 4.30 -6.80
CA VAL A 308 -19.71 3.51 -6.76
C VAL A 308 -19.88 2.85 -8.12
N ILE A 309 -19.90 1.52 -8.14
CA ILE A 309 -20.14 0.72 -9.35
C ILE A 309 -21.36 -0.15 -9.07
N PRO A 310 -22.57 0.27 -9.52
CA PRO A 310 -23.78 -0.51 -9.31
C PRO A 310 -23.64 -1.95 -9.80
N ASP A 311 -24.32 -2.87 -9.13
CA ASP A 311 -24.31 -4.32 -9.39
C ASP A 311 -22.97 -5.04 -9.18
N GLU A 312 -21.88 -4.31 -8.90
CA GLU A 312 -20.60 -4.87 -8.51
C GLU A 312 -20.42 -4.92 -6.99
N MET A 313 -19.61 -5.87 -6.51
CA MET A 313 -19.34 -6.03 -5.08
C MET A 313 -18.64 -4.80 -4.49
N GLY A 314 -18.87 -4.55 -3.20
CA GLY A 314 -18.36 -3.38 -2.47
C GLY A 314 -16.84 -3.26 -2.39
N VAL A 315 -16.09 -4.28 -2.83
CA VAL A 315 -14.63 -4.22 -2.97
C VAL A 315 -14.19 -3.19 -4.02
N TYR A 316 -15.01 -2.94 -5.04
CA TYR A 316 -14.72 -1.91 -6.06
C TYR A 316 -15.10 -0.50 -5.60
N TRP A 317 -15.82 -0.38 -4.48
CA TRP A 317 -16.40 0.89 -4.03
C TRP A 317 -15.45 1.64 -3.11
N VAL A 318 -14.26 1.94 -3.63
CA VAL A 318 -13.15 2.55 -2.90
C VAL A 318 -13.55 3.90 -2.31
N LYS A 319 -13.31 4.06 -1.01
CA LYS A 319 -13.56 5.30 -0.27
C LYS A 319 -12.30 6.16 -0.28
N MET A 320 -12.46 7.45 0.03
CA MET A 320 -11.33 8.36 0.22
C MET A 320 -10.37 8.29 -0.97
N VAL A 321 -10.92 8.31 -2.19
CA VAL A 321 -10.09 8.11 -3.38
C VAL A 321 -8.97 9.12 -3.38
N ASN A 322 -7.74 8.63 -3.47
CA ASN A 322 -6.52 9.43 -3.51
C ASN A 322 -5.97 9.48 -4.93
N ARG A 323 -6.03 8.35 -5.63
CA ARG A 323 -5.49 8.20 -6.98
C ARG A 323 -6.35 7.26 -7.82
N ILE A 324 -6.51 7.61 -9.09
CA ILE A 324 -7.02 6.76 -10.15
C ILE A 324 -5.92 6.67 -11.21
N GLU A 325 -5.59 5.47 -11.65
CA GLU A 325 -4.56 5.19 -12.66
C GLU A 325 -5.17 4.47 -13.85
N LEU A 326 -4.95 4.98 -15.05
CA LEU A 326 -5.44 4.38 -16.29
C LEU A 326 -4.32 3.56 -16.94
N TYR A 327 -4.57 2.28 -17.21
CA TYR A 327 -3.59 1.36 -17.80
C TYR A 327 -3.96 1.07 -19.26
N THR A 328 -3.08 1.43 -20.19
CA THR A 328 -3.27 1.17 -21.63
C THR A 328 -2.95 -0.25 -22.05
N HIS A 329 -2.19 -0.97 -21.23
CA HIS A 329 -1.82 -2.34 -21.50
C HIS A 329 -1.75 -3.14 -20.21
N ILE A 330 -2.48 -4.24 -20.18
CA ILE A 330 -2.44 -5.31 -19.21
C ILE A 330 -2.10 -6.56 -19.98
N SER A 331 -1.08 -7.27 -19.51
CA SER A 331 -0.69 -8.52 -20.14
C SER A 331 -1.85 -9.51 -20.07
N PRO A 332 -2.34 -10.03 -21.22
CA PRO A 332 -3.47 -10.94 -21.23
C PRO A 332 -3.14 -12.21 -20.45
N LYS A 333 -4.18 -12.85 -19.90
CA LYS A 333 -4.05 -14.18 -19.33
C LYS A 333 -4.03 -15.21 -20.46
N ASP A 334 -3.04 -16.07 -20.40
CA ASP A 334 -2.89 -17.27 -21.21
C ASP A 334 -2.32 -18.34 -20.28
N ILE A 335 -3.21 -18.96 -19.50
CA ILE A 335 -2.81 -19.90 -18.46
C ILE A 335 -2.24 -21.16 -19.10
N GLN A 336 -0.95 -21.37 -18.87
CA GLN A 336 -0.17 -22.51 -19.34
C GLN A 336 0.02 -23.55 -18.24
N ASN A 337 -0.05 -23.17 -16.96
CA ASN A 337 0.09 -24.09 -15.84
C ASN A 337 -1.03 -23.91 -14.82
N VAL A 338 -1.62 -25.02 -14.36
CA VAL A 338 -2.53 -25.07 -13.21
C VAL A 338 -1.86 -25.90 -12.12
N HIS A 339 -1.52 -25.28 -11.00
CA HIS A 339 -0.81 -25.90 -9.88
C HIS A 339 -1.77 -26.24 -8.73
N ILE A 340 -1.49 -27.30 -8.00
CA ILE A 340 -2.17 -27.63 -6.75
C ILE A 340 -1.51 -26.87 -5.61
N PHE A 341 -2.29 -26.08 -4.85
CA PHE A 341 -1.74 -25.19 -3.82
C PHE A 341 -0.84 -25.92 -2.81
N SER A 342 -1.29 -27.05 -2.27
CA SER A 342 -0.53 -27.78 -1.25
C SER A 342 0.81 -28.33 -1.77
N SER A 343 0.90 -28.64 -3.06
CA SER A 343 2.13 -29.11 -3.69
C SER A 343 3.13 -27.97 -3.89
N ILE A 344 2.68 -26.82 -4.43
CA ILE A 344 3.58 -25.69 -4.71
C ILE A 344 4.14 -25.01 -3.45
N VAL A 345 3.44 -25.14 -2.30
CA VAL A 345 3.90 -24.57 -1.02
C VAL A 345 4.61 -25.57 -0.11
N LYS A 346 4.81 -26.82 -0.53
CA LYS A 346 5.34 -27.92 0.31
C LYS A 346 6.69 -27.61 0.96
N ASP A 347 7.53 -26.82 0.31
CA ASP A 347 8.85 -26.41 0.79
C ASP A 347 8.91 -24.93 1.22
N ILE A 348 7.76 -24.27 1.35
CA ILE A 348 7.65 -22.91 1.84
C ILE A 348 7.33 -22.96 3.34
N GLU A 349 8.21 -22.41 4.17
CA GLU A 349 7.93 -22.27 5.61
C GLU A 349 6.71 -21.35 5.82
N PRO A 350 5.63 -21.84 6.46
CA PRO A 350 4.44 -21.05 6.71
C PRO A 350 4.69 -19.97 7.76
N TYR A 351 4.00 -18.85 7.60
CA TYR A 351 3.89 -17.81 8.60
C TYR A 351 2.56 -17.95 9.34
N TYR A 352 2.59 -17.99 10.68
CA TYR A 352 1.38 -18.07 11.50
C TYR A 352 0.91 -16.66 11.83
N TYR A 353 0.06 -16.11 10.98
CA TYR A 353 -0.47 -14.76 11.12
C TYR A 353 -1.60 -14.73 12.16
N GLU A 354 -1.57 -13.76 13.07
CA GLU A 354 -2.67 -13.54 14.02
C GLU A 354 -3.78 -12.71 13.36
N TYR A 355 -4.83 -13.40 12.92
CA TYR A 355 -6.01 -12.79 12.31
C TYR A 355 -7.18 -12.86 13.29
N TYR A 356 -7.56 -11.72 13.87
CA TYR A 356 -8.68 -11.59 14.83
C TYR A 356 -8.65 -12.63 15.97
N GLY A 357 -7.46 -12.87 16.54
CA GLY A 357 -7.26 -13.80 17.66
C GLY A 357 -7.09 -15.27 17.27
N SER A 358 -7.19 -15.62 15.98
CA SER A 358 -6.76 -16.93 15.46
C SER A 358 -5.34 -16.84 14.90
N LYS A 359 -4.52 -17.87 15.12
CA LYS A 359 -3.20 -17.99 14.48
C LYS A 359 -3.31 -18.99 13.34
N ASP A 360 -3.47 -18.46 12.14
CA ASP A 360 -3.77 -19.26 10.95
C ASP A 360 -2.51 -19.43 10.10
N GLU A 361 -2.28 -20.67 9.64
CA GLU A 361 -1.21 -21.00 8.70
C GLU A 361 -1.37 -20.17 7.42
N SER A 362 -0.33 -19.44 7.04
CA SER A 362 -0.37 -18.48 5.93
C SER A 362 0.92 -18.44 5.14
N TYR A 363 0.82 -18.25 3.82
CA TYR A 363 1.97 -18.27 2.91
C TYR A 363 2.12 -16.91 2.21
N LEU A 364 3.31 -16.31 2.27
CA LEU A 364 3.60 -15.06 1.58
C LEU A 364 3.48 -15.28 0.06
N VAL A 365 2.62 -14.50 -0.61
CA VAL A 365 2.36 -14.65 -2.04
C VAL A 365 3.65 -14.54 -2.85
N GLY A 366 4.57 -13.63 -2.51
CA GLY A 366 5.86 -13.51 -3.19
C GLY A 366 6.72 -14.78 -3.16
N LYS A 367 6.63 -15.60 -2.10
CA LYS A 367 7.33 -16.90 -2.07
C LYS A 367 6.69 -17.91 -3.03
N ILE A 368 5.37 -17.89 -3.18
CA ILE A 368 4.67 -18.73 -4.15
C ILE A 368 5.02 -18.27 -5.57
N LEU A 369 4.94 -16.97 -5.84
CA LEU A 369 5.30 -16.38 -7.15
C LEU A 369 6.74 -16.70 -7.55
N SER A 370 7.66 -16.85 -6.60
CA SER A 370 9.05 -17.24 -6.89
C SER A 370 9.22 -18.67 -7.43
N LYS A 371 8.16 -19.49 -7.37
CA LYS A 371 8.12 -20.85 -7.92
C LYS A 371 7.68 -20.90 -9.38
N PHE A 372 7.11 -19.82 -9.91
CA PHE A 372 6.73 -19.75 -11.31
C PHE A 372 7.94 -19.42 -12.17
N ASP A 373 7.99 -20.00 -13.37
CA ASP A 373 9.07 -19.75 -14.33
C ASP A 373 9.06 -18.29 -14.83
N TYR A 374 7.88 -17.67 -14.84
CA TYR A 374 7.68 -16.31 -15.30
C TYR A 374 6.53 -15.63 -14.56
N VAL A 375 6.75 -14.40 -14.10
CA VAL A 375 5.69 -13.53 -13.54
C VAL A 375 5.80 -12.17 -14.20
N ASP A 376 4.81 -11.85 -15.04
CA ASP A 376 4.74 -10.55 -15.67
C ASP A 376 4.29 -9.48 -14.68
N VAL A 377 5.15 -8.49 -14.43
CA VAL A 377 4.84 -7.36 -13.53
C VAL A 377 3.67 -6.50 -13.99
N ASN A 378 3.36 -6.51 -15.30
CA ASN A 378 2.24 -5.78 -15.91
C ASN A 378 0.96 -6.62 -15.99
N GLY A 379 1.01 -7.88 -15.57
CA GLY A 379 -0.15 -8.75 -15.49
C GLY A 379 -0.94 -8.60 -14.18
N PHE A 380 -2.12 -9.21 -14.15
CA PHE A 380 -2.94 -9.27 -12.94
C PHE A 380 -2.60 -10.47 -12.07
N PHE A 381 -2.57 -10.22 -10.76
CA PHE A 381 -2.88 -11.24 -9.79
C PHE A 381 -4.40 -11.28 -9.59
N THR A 382 -5.04 -12.32 -10.07
CA THR A 382 -6.49 -12.49 -9.99
C THR A 382 -6.81 -13.51 -8.93
N MET A 383 -7.72 -13.20 -8.02
CA MET A 383 -8.24 -14.10 -6.99
C MET A 383 -9.73 -14.33 -7.24
N VAL A 384 -10.18 -15.57 -7.11
CA VAL A 384 -11.58 -15.95 -7.31
C VAL A 384 -12.11 -16.67 -6.07
N GLY A 385 -13.20 -16.14 -5.51
CA GLY A 385 -13.91 -16.71 -4.37
C GLY A 385 -15.01 -17.69 -4.79
N SER A 386 -15.40 -18.59 -3.89
CA SER A 386 -16.51 -19.52 -4.11
C SER A 386 -17.88 -18.84 -4.29
N ASP A 387 -17.99 -17.57 -3.90
CA ASP A 387 -19.16 -16.72 -4.08
C ASP A 387 -19.20 -16.01 -5.44
N GLY A 388 -18.25 -16.30 -6.33
CA GLY A 388 -18.11 -15.68 -7.65
C GLY A 388 -17.38 -14.34 -7.64
N LEU A 389 -16.89 -13.89 -6.48
CA LEU A 389 -16.08 -12.68 -6.41
C LEU A 389 -14.76 -12.87 -7.16
N VAL A 390 -14.56 -12.10 -8.23
CA VAL A 390 -13.26 -11.94 -8.89
C VAL A 390 -12.62 -10.66 -8.39
N LYS A 391 -11.36 -10.71 -7.97
CA LYS A 391 -10.60 -9.52 -7.57
C LYS A 391 -9.23 -9.50 -8.23
N ASN A 392 -8.94 -8.41 -8.94
CA ASN A 392 -7.65 -8.16 -9.58
C ASN A 392 -6.79 -7.23 -8.71
N GLU A 393 -5.51 -7.58 -8.60
CA GLU A 393 -4.47 -6.81 -7.95
C GLU A 393 -3.22 -6.73 -8.84
N THR A 394 -2.35 -5.75 -8.58
CA THR A 394 -1.04 -5.69 -9.25
C THR A 394 -0.07 -6.71 -8.64
N ILE A 395 0.80 -7.29 -9.48
CA ILE A 395 1.87 -8.21 -9.01
C ILE A 395 2.75 -7.55 -7.95
N SER A 396 3.13 -6.28 -8.15
CA SER A 396 4.01 -5.54 -7.23
C SER A 396 3.39 -5.40 -5.84
N MET A 397 2.07 -5.22 -5.75
CA MET A 397 1.41 -5.07 -4.47
C MET A 397 1.32 -6.40 -3.72
N VAL A 398 0.95 -7.49 -4.41
CA VAL A 398 0.71 -8.77 -3.74
C VAL A 398 2.01 -9.46 -3.30
N ARG A 399 3.10 -9.24 -4.04
CA ARG A 399 4.38 -9.94 -3.83
C ARG A 399 4.88 -9.84 -2.39
N ASP A 400 4.87 -8.63 -1.82
CA ASP A 400 5.50 -8.39 -0.50
C ASP A 400 4.49 -8.16 0.63
N ARG A 401 3.20 -7.97 0.30
CA ARG A 401 2.19 -7.52 1.28
C ARG A 401 1.10 -8.55 1.55
N TYR A 402 0.90 -9.50 0.64
CA TYR A 402 -0.23 -10.43 0.70
C TYR A 402 0.24 -11.80 1.16
N TYR A 403 -0.56 -12.41 2.02
CA TYR A 403 -0.43 -13.80 2.41
C TYR A 403 -1.71 -14.54 2.02
N ILE A 404 -1.61 -15.82 1.70
CA ILE A 404 -2.76 -16.70 1.59
C ILE A 404 -2.84 -17.57 2.83
N LYS A 405 -3.88 -17.36 3.65
CA LYS A 405 -4.16 -18.23 4.79
C LYS A 405 -4.87 -19.50 4.32
N THR A 406 -4.52 -20.64 4.89
CA THR A 406 -5.13 -21.95 4.62
C THR A 406 -5.92 -22.51 5.81
N GLY A 407 -5.68 -21.98 7.01
CA GLY A 407 -6.40 -22.38 8.23
C GLY A 407 -7.46 -21.36 8.68
N GLY A 408 -8.32 -21.78 9.60
CA GLY A 408 -9.32 -20.92 10.26
C GLY A 408 -10.52 -20.56 9.38
N GLU A 409 -11.38 -19.68 9.89
CA GLU A 409 -12.62 -19.29 9.22
C GLU A 409 -12.36 -18.61 7.86
N ASN A 410 -13.22 -18.90 6.88
CA ASN A 410 -13.19 -18.36 5.52
C ASN A 410 -11.95 -18.74 4.66
N ALA A 411 -11.08 -19.62 5.15
CA ALA A 411 -9.93 -20.06 4.38
C ALA A 411 -10.35 -20.94 3.19
N PRO A 412 -9.60 -20.93 2.07
CA PRO A 412 -8.42 -20.11 1.80
C PRO A 412 -8.78 -18.64 1.57
N MET A 413 -7.96 -17.71 2.05
CA MET A 413 -8.25 -16.28 1.98
C MET A 413 -6.98 -15.44 1.92
N ASN A 414 -6.98 -14.35 1.13
CA ASN A 414 -5.87 -13.40 1.17
C ASN A 414 -5.93 -12.53 2.42
N ILE A 415 -4.81 -12.28 3.07
CA ILE A 415 -4.67 -11.39 4.24
C ILE A 415 -3.40 -10.55 4.10
N GLY A 416 -3.28 -9.50 4.91
CA GLY A 416 -2.07 -8.67 4.97
C GLY A 416 -2.08 -7.79 6.22
N PRO A 417 -0.90 -7.33 6.70
CA PRO A 417 -0.78 -6.48 7.89
C PRO A 417 -1.68 -5.24 7.88
N ALA A 418 -1.86 -4.63 6.71
CA ALA A 418 -2.66 -3.42 6.53
C ALA A 418 -4.13 -3.69 6.15
N PHE A 419 -4.57 -4.96 6.08
CA PHE A 419 -5.92 -5.27 5.63
C PHE A 419 -6.95 -5.11 6.74
N LYS A 420 -8.00 -4.37 6.44
CA LYS A 420 -9.22 -4.30 7.23
C LYS A 420 -10.19 -5.42 6.82
N LEU A 421 -11.11 -5.78 7.71
CA LEU A 421 -12.24 -6.67 7.42
C LEU A 421 -13.00 -6.18 6.17
N GLY A 422 -13.16 -7.09 5.20
CA GLY A 422 -13.90 -6.82 3.97
C GLY A 422 -13.02 -6.69 2.72
N MET A 423 -11.69 -6.58 2.89
CA MET A 423 -10.73 -6.45 1.79
C MET A 423 -10.35 -7.79 1.14
N ASN A 424 -10.87 -8.88 1.67
CA ASN A 424 -10.44 -10.24 1.41
C ASN A 424 -11.37 -10.97 0.43
N VAL A 425 -10.79 -11.80 -0.42
CA VAL A 425 -11.46 -12.87 -1.18
C VAL A 425 -11.45 -14.11 -0.30
N LYS A 426 -12.64 -14.54 0.10
CA LYS A 426 -12.88 -15.66 1.04
C LYS A 426 -13.16 -16.93 0.27
N GLU A 427 -12.92 -18.07 0.91
CA GLU A 427 -13.12 -19.39 0.30
C GLU A 427 -12.64 -19.39 -1.16
N MET A 428 -11.37 -19.06 -1.35
CA MET A 428 -10.78 -18.88 -2.68
C MET A 428 -10.74 -20.23 -3.40
N SER A 429 -11.32 -20.31 -4.60
CA SER A 429 -11.24 -21.51 -5.46
C SER A 429 -9.88 -21.57 -6.15
N HIS A 430 -9.39 -20.41 -6.61
CA HIS A 430 -8.08 -20.28 -7.22
C HIS A 430 -7.57 -18.83 -7.22
N PHE A 431 -6.27 -18.67 -7.47
CA PHE A 431 -5.69 -17.41 -7.92
C PHE A 431 -4.79 -17.63 -9.14
N SER A 432 -4.54 -16.59 -9.94
CA SER A 432 -3.73 -16.71 -11.16
C SER A 432 -2.95 -15.46 -11.51
N THR A 433 -1.85 -15.65 -12.25
CA THR A 433 -1.04 -14.63 -12.91
C THR A 433 -1.35 -14.64 -14.42
N THR A 434 -0.39 -14.26 -15.29
CA THR A 434 -0.57 -14.34 -16.75
C THR A 434 -0.48 -15.76 -17.28
N LYS A 435 0.42 -16.58 -16.73
CA LYS A 435 0.69 -17.95 -17.23
C LYS A 435 0.38 -19.07 -16.24
N ASP A 436 0.25 -18.74 -14.96
CA ASP A 436 0.12 -19.74 -13.90
C ASP A 436 -1.13 -19.47 -13.07
N ALA A 437 -1.93 -20.51 -12.84
CA ALA A 437 -3.01 -20.55 -11.88
C ALA A 437 -2.69 -21.53 -10.75
N VAL A 438 -3.19 -21.27 -9.55
CA VAL A 438 -3.07 -22.15 -8.39
C VAL A 438 -4.45 -22.38 -7.83
N ILE A 439 -4.85 -23.64 -7.74
CA ILE A 439 -6.19 -24.05 -7.30
C ILE A 439 -6.18 -24.61 -5.89
N PHE A 440 -7.32 -24.47 -5.22
CA PHE A 440 -7.65 -25.11 -3.94
C PHE A 440 -8.70 -26.19 -4.18
N PRO A 441 -8.31 -27.48 -4.33
CA PRO A 441 -9.20 -28.52 -4.83
C PRO A 441 -10.53 -28.66 -4.07
N GLU A 442 -10.50 -28.56 -2.74
CA GLU A 442 -11.71 -28.66 -1.92
C GLU A 442 -12.73 -27.54 -2.19
N ILE A 443 -12.25 -26.31 -2.42
CA ILE A 443 -13.11 -25.18 -2.72
C ILE A 443 -13.51 -25.17 -4.19
N MET A 444 -12.60 -25.53 -5.09
CA MET A 444 -12.89 -25.69 -6.52
C MET A 444 -14.06 -26.65 -6.74
N MET A 445 -14.07 -27.80 -6.04
CA MET A 445 -15.16 -28.78 -6.11
C MET A 445 -16.52 -28.21 -5.65
N LYS A 446 -16.54 -27.24 -4.73
CA LYS A 446 -17.79 -26.54 -4.35
C LYS A 446 -18.32 -25.65 -5.46
N VAL A 447 -17.44 -25.10 -6.31
CA VAL A 447 -17.77 -24.18 -7.40
C VAL A 447 -18.27 -24.95 -8.62
N ILE A 448 -17.51 -25.96 -9.06
CA ILE A 448 -17.83 -26.70 -10.30
C ILE A 448 -18.79 -27.87 -10.07
N GLY A 449 -18.80 -28.46 -8.87
CA GLY A 449 -19.62 -29.61 -8.53
C GLY A 449 -18.80 -30.89 -8.31
N GLU A 450 -19.44 -31.87 -7.68
CA GLU A 450 -18.86 -33.18 -7.37
C GLU A 450 -19.57 -34.31 -8.14
N GLU A 451 -18.79 -35.31 -8.56
CA GLU A 451 -19.25 -36.57 -9.12
C GLU A 451 -18.82 -37.75 -8.24
N ASP A 452 -19.72 -38.73 -8.08
CA ASP A 452 -19.43 -39.96 -7.35
C ASP A 452 -18.69 -40.96 -8.26
N LEU A 453 -17.43 -41.25 -7.92
CA LEU A 453 -16.57 -42.20 -8.63
C LEU A 453 -16.27 -43.42 -7.74
N PRO A 454 -15.89 -44.58 -8.30
CA PRO A 454 -15.50 -45.75 -7.50
C PRO A 454 -14.38 -45.49 -6.48
N GLN A 455 -13.50 -44.53 -6.76
CA GLN A 455 -12.34 -44.18 -5.96
C GLN A 455 -12.63 -43.09 -4.91
N GLY A 456 -13.79 -42.43 -4.98
CA GLY A 456 -14.14 -41.30 -4.12
C GLY A 456 -14.94 -40.25 -4.87
N LYS A 457 -15.05 -39.06 -4.28
CA LYS A 457 -15.66 -37.91 -4.95
C LYS A 457 -14.60 -37.17 -5.75
N GLY A 458 -14.93 -36.82 -6.98
CA GLY A 458 -14.06 -36.07 -7.86
C GLY A 458 -14.82 -34.97 -8.59
N MET A 459 -14.07 -34.18 -9.36
CA MET A 459 -14.59 -33.11 -10.19
C MET A 459 -13.98 -33.21 -11.59
N ASN A 460 -14.75 -32.86 -12.63
CA ASN A 460 -14.31 -33.00 -14.01
C ASN A 460 -13.03 -32.17 -14.26
N LEU A 461 -11.98 -32.80 -14.79
CA LEU A 461 -10.68 -32.15 -14.97
C LEU A 461 -10.76 -31.03 -16.03
N GLY A 462 -11.54 -31.21 -17.10
CA GLY A 462 -11.74 -30.17 -18.11
C GLY A 462 -12.35 -28.90 -17.50
N GLU A 463 -13.42 -29.06 -16.73
CA GLU A 463 -14.08 -27.94 -16.03
C GLU A 463 -13.17 -27.25 -15.01
N VAL A 464 -12.31 -28.00 -14.30
CA VAL A 464 -11.29 -27.42 -13.40
C VAL A 464 -10.31 -26.52 -14.17
N LEU A 465 -9.83 -26.99 -15.33
CA LEU A 465 -8.87 -26.24 -16.14
C LEU A 465 -9.52 -24.98 -16.73
N GLU A 466 -10.75 -25.10 -17.21
CA GLU A 466 -11.54 -23.97 -17.72
C GLU A 466 -11.79 -22.92 -16.63
N GLU A 467 -12.26 -23.32 -15.45
CA GLU A 467 -12.51 -22.43 -14.30
C GLU A 467 -11.21 -21.75 -13.82
N ALA A 468 -10.06 -22.44 -13.89
CA ALA A 468 -8.75 -21.86 -13.59
C ALA A 468 -8.24 -20.89 -14.67
N GLY A 469 -8.95 -20.75 -15.79
CA GLY A 469 -8.64 -19.85 -16.90
C GLY A 469 -7.73 -20.44 -17.99
N MET A 470 -7.55 -21.77 -18.02
CA MET A 470 -6.80 -22.46 -19.08
C MET A 470 -7.72 -22.73 -20.27
N ILE A 471 -7.53 -21.94 -21.33
CA ILE A 471 -8.18 -22.17 -22.63
C ILE A 471 -7.37 -23.24 -23.38
N ILE A 472 -8.06 -24.30 -23.83
CA ILE A 472 -7.48 -25.44 -24.55
C ILE A 472 -8.01 -25.43 -25.98
N GLU A 473 -7.12 -25.41 -26.97
CA GLU A 473 -7.42 -25.48 -28.39
C GLU A 473 -7.14 -26.90 -28.95
N ASP A 474 -7.70 -27.23 -30.13
CA ASP A 474 -7.66 -28.58 -30.72
C ASP A 474 -6.25 -29.18 -30.90
N ASN A 475 -5.20 -28.35 -30.97
CA ASN A 475 -3.83 -28.80 -31.18
C ASN A 475 -3.00 -28.85 -29.88
N ASP A 476 -3.55 -28.38 -28.76
CA ASP A 476 -2.82 -28.31 -27.51
C ASP A 476 -2.61 -29.71 -26.93
N THR A 477 -1.47 -29.90 -26.25
CA THR A 477 -1.23 -31.11 -25.47
C THR A 477 -1.18 -30.78 -24.00
N LEU A 478 -1.72 -31.66 -23.18
CA LEU A 478 -1.71 -31.50 -21.74
C LEU A 478 -0.77 -32.53 -21.11
N THR A 479 0.03 -32.08 -20.15
CA THR A 479 0.90 -32.95 -19.36
C THR A 479 0.62 -32.73 -17.90
N LEU A 480 0.28 -33.80 -17.19
CA LEU A 480 0.13 -33.80 -15.75
C LEU A 480 1.45 -34.24 -15.11
N PHE A 481 1.83 -33.56 -14.04
CA PHE A 481 3.02 -33.82 -13.24
C PHE A 481 2.59 -34.20 -11.83
N ASP A 482 3.06 -35.35 -11.33
CA ASP A 482 2.98 -35.65 -9.90
C ASP A 482 4.07 -34.90 -9.11
N SER A 483 3.96 -34.92 -7.78
CA SER A 483 4.89 -34.24 -6.86
C SER A 483 6.32 -34.80 -6.88
N ASP A 484 6.55 -35.96 -7.51
CA ASP A 484 7.89 -36.51 -7.78
C ASP A 484 8.44 -36.07 -9.15
N GLY A 485 7.65 -35.32 -9.94
CA GLY A 485 8.01 -34.80 -11.25
C GLY A 485 7.80 -35.78 -12.40
N LYS A 486 7.13 -36.92 -12.17
CA LYS A 486 6.80 -37.86 -13.22
C LYS A 486 5.64 -37.32 -14.06
N GLN A 487 5.77 -37.52 -15.37
CA GLN A 487 4.89 -36.95 -16.39
C GLN A 487 3.88 -37.96 -16.90
N TYR A 488 2.67 -37.48 -17.15
CA TYR A 488 1.56 -38.25 -17.72
C TYR A 488 0.90 -37.39 -18.80
N ASP A 489 1.03 -37.79 -20.05
CA ASP A 489 0.39 -37.10 -21.17
C ASP A 489 -1.12 -37.34 -21.15
N ILE A 490 -1.88 -36.27 -21.30
CA ILE A 490 -3.34 -36.26 -21.35
C ILE A 490 -3.74 -35.86 -22.76
N ASN A 491 -4.47 -36.74 -23.46
CA ASN A 491 -5.10 -36.36 -24.72
C ASN A 491 -6.31 -35.47 -24.40
N PRO A 492 -6.46 -34.28 -25.03
CA PRO A 492 -7.60 -33.40 -24.78
C PRO A 492 -8.97 -34.10 -24.92
N ASN A 493 -9.09 -35.08 -25.82
CA ASN A 493 -10.33 -35.86 -26.01
C ASN A 493 -10.70 -36.74 -24.80
N GLN A 494 -9.81 -36.88 -23.81
CA GLN A 494 -10.05 -37.66 -22.58
C GLN A 494 -10.48 -36.78 -21.41
N LEU A 495 -10.46 -35.45 -21.54
CA LEU A 495 -10.77 -34.52 -20.45
C LEU A 495 -12.18 -34.72 -19.89
N ASP A 496 -13.17 -34.93 -20.77
CA ASP A 496 -14.56 -35.20 -20.39
C ASP A 496 -14.72 -36.45 -19.51
N SER A 497 -13.74 -37.35 -19.54
CA SER A 497 -13.71 -38.60 -18.74
C SER A 497 -12.57 -38.62 -17.72
N SER A 498 -11.96 -37.46 -17.46
CA SER A 498 -10.85 -37.31 -16.52
C SER A 498 -11.29 -36.52 -15.31
N TYR A 499 -10.78 -36.87 -14.14
CA TYR A 499 -11.26 -36.33 -12.88
C TYR A 499 -10.10 -35.93 -11.97
N LEU A 500 -10.26 -34.83 -11.24
CA LEU A 500 -9.42 -34.45 -10.12
C LEU A 500 -10.13 -34.79 -8.80
N LEU A 501 -9.44 -35.45 -7.88
CA LEU A 501 -10.00 -35.92 -6.61
C LEU A 501 -9.29 -35.18 -5.47
N PRO A 502 -9.97 -34.27 -4.75
CA PRO A 502 -9.42 -33.66 -3.55
C PRO A 502 -9.09 -34.72 -2.50
N VAL A 503 -7.87 -34.69 -1.96
CA VAL A 503 -7.42 -35.55 -0.84
C VAL A 503 -6.86 -34.69 0.28
N GLU A 504 -6.66 -35.27 1.47
CA GLU A 504 -6.10 -34.55 2.61
C GLU A 504 -4.75 -33.91 2.23
N LYS A 505 -4.73 -32.58 2.10
CA LYS A 505 -3.58 -31.76 1.66
C LYS A 505 -3.07 -32.06 0.24
N GLY A 506 -3.96 -32.33 -0.72
CA GLY A 506 -3.55 -32.51 -2.12
C GLY A 506 -4.69 -32.79 -3.07
N ALA A 507 -4.31 -33.33 -4.22
CA ALA A 507 -5.23 -33.89 -5.19
C ALA A 507 -4.62 -35.14 -5.82
N ASP A 508 -5.46 -36.12 -6.10
CA ASP A 508 -5.17 -37.24 -6.99
C ASP A 508 -5.91 -37.02 -8.33
N ALA A 509 -5.60 -37.79 -9.37
CA ALA A 509 -6.29 -37.70 -10.66
C ALA A 509 -6.63 -39.08 -11.23
N ILE A 510 -7.72 -39.13 -12.00
CA ILE A 510 -8.08 -40.25 -12.85
C ILE A 510 -8.02 -39.78 -14.30
N ILE A 511 -7.13 -40.35 -15.09
CA ILE A 511 -7.01 -40.09 -16.53
C ILE A 511 -7.31 -41.39 -17.28
N GLY A 512 -8.51 -41.48 -17.88
CA GLY A 512 -9.01 -42.73 -18.43
C GLY A 512 -9.11 -43.83 -17.36
N GLU A 513 -8.34 -44.91 -17.51
CA GLU A 513 -8.28 -46.00 -16.52
C GLU A 513 -7.15 -45.85 -15.49
N THR A 514 -6.33 -44.79 -15.59
CA THR A 514 -5.13 -44.62 -14.76
C THR A 514 -5.44 -43.75 -13.54
N TYR A 515 -5.13 -44.27 -12.35
CA TYR A 515 -5.15 -43.51 -11.11
C TYR A 515 -3.76 -42.97 -10.78
N ILE A 516 -3.64 -41.65 -10.63
CA ILE A 516 -2.38 -40.93 -10.39
C ILE A 516 -2.47 -40.22 -9.04
N LYS A 517 -1.43 -40.35 -8.22
CA LYS A 517 -1.41 -39.80 -6.86
C LYS A 517 -0.59 -38.52 -6.78
N ASP A 518 -0.93 -37.68 -5.82
CA ASP A 518 -0.14 -36.50 -5.40
C ASP A 518 0.20 -35.58 -6.59
N ILE A 519 -0.83 -35.04 -7.22
CA ILE A 519 -0.69 -34.15 -8.37
C ILE A 519 -0.05 -32.83 -7.95
N ALA A 520 0.97 -32.40 -8.69
CA ALA A 520 1.62 -31.13 -8.49
C ALA A 520 1.06 -30.05 -9.41
N LYS A 521 1.02 -30.31 -10.71
CA LYS A 521 0.52 -29.37 -11.71
C LYS A 521 0.06 -30.06 -12.99
N ILE A 522 -0.74 -29.36 -13.77
CA ILE A 522 -1.09 -29.68 -15.15
C ILE A 522 -0.56 -28.54 -16.03
N SER A 523 0.13 -28.86 -17.11
CA SER A 523 0.68 -27.90 -18.05
C SER A 523 0.10 -28.10 -19.45
N LYS A 524 -0.16 -26.99 -20.13
CA LYS A 524 -0.48 -26.90 -21.56
C LYS A 524 0.80 -26.64 -22.34
N ASN A 525 1.02 -27.40 -23.42
CA ASN A 525 2.20 -27.30 -24.30
C ASN A 525 1.82 -27.14 -25.76
#